data_AF-A0A7K0N890-F1
#
_entry.id   AF-A0A7K0N890-F1
#
_cell.length_a   1.000
_cell.length_b   1.000
_cell.length_c   1.000
_cell.angle_alpha   90.00
_cell.angle_beta   90.00
_cell.angle_gamma   90.00
#
_symmetry.space_group_name_H-M   'P 1'
#
loop_
_entity.id
_entity.type
_entity.pdbx_description
1 polymer ?
#
loop_
_entity_poly.entity_id
_entity_poly.type
_entity_poly.pdbx_seq_one_letter_code
_entity_poly.pdbx_strand_id
1 'polypeptide(L)' 'LQASPELAEFGGRVSDSGEGRWTLIAGIEEGVPTPVLAASVYERFESQGSALFANKILSAMRKEFGGHDEKTSS' A
#
# COMPACT_ATOMS: atom_id res chain seq x y z
N LEU A 1 -4.29 13.83 -17.14
CA LEU A 1 -5.39 14.62 -16.52
C LEU A 1 -6.24 15.34 -17.56
N GLN A 2 -5.69 16.07 -18.54
CA GLN A 2 -6.52 16.76 -19.55
C GLN A 2 -7.42 15.85 -20.40
N ALA A 3 -7.06 14.57 -20.60
CA ALA A 3 -7.86 13.61 -21.38
C ALA A 3 -8.97 12.89 -20.58
N SER A 4 -8.82 12.76 -19.26
CA SER A 4 -9.80 12.12 -18.37
C SER A 4 -9.66 12.77 -16.98
N PRO A 5 -10.27 13.95 -16.77
CA PRO A 5 -10.11 14.72 -15.53
C PRO A 5 -10.69 13.99 -14.32
N GLU A 6 -11.76 13.23 -14.53
CA GLU A 6 -12.45 12.46 -13.50
C GLU A 6 -11.86 11.07 -13.27
N LEU A 7 -10.91 10.62 -14.11
CA LEU A 7 -10.21 9.35 -13.98
C LEU A 7 -11.14 8.11 -13.89
N ALA A 8 -12.36 8.19 -14.42
CA ALA A 8 -13.39 7.15 -14.27
C ALA A 8 -12.98 5.77 -14.83
N GLU A 9 -12.00 5.74 -15.74
CA GLU A 9 -11.43 4.51 -16.32
C GLU A 9 -10.35 3.83 -15.45
N PHE A 10 -9.87 4.47 -14.39
CA PHE A 10 -8.78 3.96 -13.55
C PHE A 10 -9.31 3.30 -12.27
N GLY A 11 -9.11 1.98 -12.13
CA GLY A 11 -9.56 1.20 -10.97
C GLY A 11 -8.71 1.31 -9.70
N GLY A 12 -7.76 2.28 -9.64
CA GLY A 12 -6.91 2.52 -8.46
C GLY A 12 -5.84 1.45 -8.15
N ARG A 13 -5.93 0.25 -8.73
CA ARG A 13 -4.91 -0.79 -8.62
C ARG A 13 -3.69 -0.45 -9.48
N VAL A 14 -2.53 -0.27 -8.86
CA VAL A 14 -1.27 0.02 -9.56
C VAL A 14 -0.49 -1.28 -9.76
N SER A 15 -0.16 -1.59 -11.01
CA SER A 15 0.68 -2.74 -11.33
C SER A 15 2.12 -2.52 -10.87
N ASP A 16 2.80 -3.61 -10.50
CA ASP A 16 4.21 -3.59 -10.14
C ASP A 16 5.01 -4.50 -11.09
N SER A 17 5.89 -3.89 -11.90
CA SER A 17 6.81 -4.61 -12.79
C SER A 17 7.94 -5.33 -12.03
N GLY A 18 8.18 -4.93 -10.78
CA GLY A 18 9.25 -5.42 -9.94
C GLY A 18 10.53 -4.58 -9.98
N GLU A 19 10.68 -3.66 -10.94
CA GLU A 19 11.87 -2.79 -11.05
C GLU A 19 12.07 -1.93 -9.79
N GLY A 20 10.97 -1.49 -9.17
CA GLY A 20 11.02 -0.79 -7.88
C GLY A 20 11.61 -1.66 -6.77
N ARG A 21 11.27 -2.95 -6.73
CA ARG A 21 11.88 -3.89 -5.76
C ARG A 21 13.35 -4.12 -6.03
N TRP A 22 13.73 -4.31 -7.30
CA TRP A 22 15.14 -4.45 -7.69
C TRP A 22 15.96 -3.25 -7.22
N THR A 23 15.42 -2.04 -7.37
CA THR A 23 16.08 -0.80 -6.92
C THR A 23 16.24 -0.75 -5.39
N LEU A 24 15.25 -1.21 -4.64
CA LEU A 24 15.36 -1.28 -3.17
C LEU A 24 16.40 -2.29 -2.71
N ILE A 25 16.47 -3.45 -3.36
CA ILE A 25 17.47 -4.48 -3.06
C ILE A 25 18.87 -3.91 -3.32
N ALA A 26 19.09 -3.26 -4.46
CA ALA A 26 20.35 -2.60 -4.77
C ALA A 26 20.72 -1.52 -3.72
N GLY A 27 19.75 -0.72 -3.27
CA GLY A 27 19.97 0.25 -2.20
C GLY A 27 20.42 -0.39 -0.89
N ILE A 28 19.88 -1.56 -0.53
CA ILE A 28 20.30 -2.33 0.65
C ILE A 28 21.73 -2.87 0.47
N GLU A 29 22.03 -3.45 -0.70
CA GLU A 29 23.35 -4.01 -1.02
C GLU A 29 24.46 -2.95 -0.98
N GLU A 30 24.15 -1.72 -1.44
CA GLU A 30 25.08 -0.58 -1.43
C GLU A 30 25.08 0.18 -0.10
N GLY A 31 24.23 -0.18 0.87
CA GLY A 31 24.09 0.53 2.14
C GLY A 31 23.54 1.95 2.01
N VAL A 32 22.80 2.24 0.92
CA VAL A 32 22.23 3.55 0.61
C VAL A 32 20.75 3.60 1.03
N PRO A 33 20.36 4.54 1.91
CA PRO A 33 18.97 4.68 2.33
C PRO A 33 18.09 5.21 1.18
N THR A 34 17.01 4.49 0.88
CA THR A 34 16.06 4.81 -0.20
C THR A 34 14.59 4.92 0.29
N PRO A 35 14.31 5.74 1.33
CA PRO A 35 13.01 5.72 2.02
C PRO A 35 11.82 6.11 1.12
N VAL A 36 12.00 7.06 0.21
CA VAL A 36 10.93 7.50 -0.70
C VAL A 36 10.58 6.41 -1.72
N LEU A 37 11.59 5.70 -2.23
CA LEU A 37 11.37 4.56 -3.12
C LEU A 37 10.67 3.43 -2.37
N ALA A 38 11.04 3.17 -1.12
CA ALA A 38 10.43 2.13 -0.30
C ALA A 38 8.94 2.41 -0.10
N ALA A 39 8.60 3.64 0.31
CA ALA A 39 7.21 4.09 0.43
C ALA A 39 6.44 3.92 -0.89
N SER A 40 7.03 4.32 -2.02
CA SER A 40 6.36 4.20 -3.33
C SER A 40 6.08 2.76 -3.76
N VAL A 41 6.93 1.80 -3.40
CA VAL A 41 6.73 0.37 -3.68
C VAL A 41 5.66 -0.22 -2.76
N TYR A 42 5.66 0.16 -1.48
CA TYR A 42 4.64 -0.30 -0.53
C TYR A 42 3.25 0.18 -0.88
N GLU A 43 3.08 1.45 -1.25
CA GLU A 43 1.80 2.00 -1.74
C GLU A 43 1.22 1.18 -2.90
N ARG A 44 2.07 0.68 -3.81
CA ARG A 44 1.61 -0.22 -4.88
C ARG A 44 1.06 -1.53 -4.33
N PHE A 45 1.70 -2.14 -3.34
CA PHE A 45 1.18 -3.36 -2.71
C PHE A 45 -0.13 -3.09 -1.96
N GLU A 46 -0.25 -1.95 -1.28
CA GLU A 46 -1.49 -1.55 -0.63
C GLU A 46 -2.63 -1.43 -1.65
N SER A 47 -2.39 -0.78 -2.79
CA SER A 47 -3.36 -0.68 -3.90
C SER A 47 -3.78 -2.03 -4.47
N GLN A 48 -2.97 -3.08 -4.25
CA GLN A 48 -3.24 -4.43 -4.70
C GLN A 48 -4.02 -5.29 -3.68
N GLY A 49 -4.34 -4.73 -2.51
CA GLY A 49 -5.06 -5.40 -1.43
C GLY A 49 -4.14 -6.04 -0.38
N SER A 50 -2.82 -5.89 -0.48
CA SER A 50 -1.88 -6.47 0.50
C SER A 50 -2.07 -5.93 1.92
N ALA A 51 -2.58 -4.70 2.05
CA ALA A 51 -2.91 -4.11 3.35
C ALA A 51 -4.19 -4.68 3.98
N LEU A 52 -5.09 -5.30 3.20
CA LEU A 52 -6.41 -5.72 3.72
C LEU A 52 -6.30 -6.73 4.86
N PHE A 53 -5.40 -7.70 4.76
CA PHE A 53 -5.20 -8.70 5.80
C PHE A 53 -4.60 -8.09 7.07
N ALA A 54 -3.56 -7.26 6.92
CA ALA A 54 -2.95 -6.54 8.04
C ALA A 54 -3.95 -5.61 8.73
N ASN A 55 -4.77 -4.91 7.96
CA ASN A 55 -5.81 -4.02 8.48
C ASN A 55 -6.91 -4.79 9.23
N LYS A 56 -7.29 -5.98 8.77
CA LYS A 56 -8.22 -6.86 9.50
C LYS A 56 -7.65 -7.32 10.83
N ILE A 57 -6.38 -7.73 10.87
CA ILE A 57 -5.70 -8.10 12.13
C ILE A 57 -5.68 -6.89 13.07
N LEU A 58 -5.29 -5.73 12.55
CA LEU A 58 -5.24 -4.50 13.34
C LEU A 58 -6.63 -4.13 13.89
N SER A 59 -7.69 -4.23 13.09
CA SER A 59 -9.07 -4.00 13.53
C SER A 59 -9.45 -4.97 14.66
N ALA A 60 -9.16 -6.27 14.48
CA ALA A 60 -9.41 -7.29 15.50
C ALA A 60 -8.67 -7.00 16.81
N MET A 61 -7.39 -6.61 16.76
CA MET A 61 -6.62 -6.25 17.95
C MET A 61 -7.16 -4.99 18.64
N ARG A 62 -7.55 -3.97 17.86
CA ARG A 62 -8.14 -2.73 18.40
C ARG A 62 -9.49 -3.00 19.07
N LYS A 63 -10.26 -3.96 18.58
CA LYS A 63 -11.49 -4.43 19.21
C LYS A 63 -11.19 -5.20 20.51
N GLU A 64 -10.35 -6.23 20.44
CA GLU A 64 -10.08 -7.14 21.56
C GLU A 64 -9.40 -6.42 22.74
N PHE A 65 -8.41 -5.57 22.48
CA PHE A 65 -7.61 -4.94 23.53
C PHE A 65 -7.99 -3.48 23.80
N GLY A 66 -8.61 -2.80 22.83
CA GLY A 66 -8.94 -1.38 22.94
C GLY A 66 -10.43 -1.08 23.05
N GLY A 67 -11.31 -2.08 22.94
CA GLY A 67 -12.76 -1.88 22.93
C GLY A 67 -13.26 -1.03 21.75
N HIS A 68 -12.47 -0.91 20.67
CA HIS A 68 -12.86 -0.15 19.49
C HIS A 68 -13.69 -1.01 18.54
N ASP A 69 -15.01 -0.84 18.54
CA ASP A 69 -15.88 -1.45 17.54
C ASP A 69 -15.76 -0.76 16.18
N GLU A 70 -15.59 -1.57 15.14
CA GLU A 70 -15.56 -1.11 13.76
C GLU A 70 -16.97 -0.70 13.31
N LYS A 71 -17.10 0.44 12.62
CA LYS A 71 -18.37 0.87 12.06
C LYS A 71 -18.74 -0.01 10.89
N THR A 72 -20.00 -0.43 10.81
CA THR A 72 -20.53 -1.15 9.65
C THR A 72 -20.38 -0.28 8.41
N SER A 73 -19.67 -0.76 7.38
CA SER A 73 -19.55 -0.06 6.10
C SER A 73 -20.94 0.14 5.48
N SER A 74 -21.29 1.38 5.18
CA SER A 74 -22.50 1.76 4.44
C SER A 74 -22.37 1.43 2.96
#